data_AF-A0A1Y3MS21-F1
#
_entry.id   AF-A0A1Y3MS21-F1
#
_cell.length_a   1.000
_cell.length_b   1.000
_cell.length_c   1.000
_cell.angle_alpha   90.00
_cell.angle_beta   90.00
_cell.angle_gamma   90.00
#
_symmetry.space_group_name_H-M   'P 1'
#
loop_
_entity.id
_entity.type
_entity.pdbx_description
1 polymer ?
#
loop_
_entity_poly.entity_id
_entity_poly.type
_entity_poly.pdbx_seq_one_letter_code
_entity_poly.pdbx_strand_id
1 'polypeptide(L)'
;TPLFYACEGKNERIVKYLVEKGATINKESKYKETPLFKACKSGHERIVKYLVEKGADINKENKYEETPLFEACKSGHETIV
;
A
#
# COMPACT_ATOMS: atom_id res chain seq x y z
N THR A 1 -6.92 -8.48 -2.37
CA THR A 1 -6.03 -9.54 -2.93
C THR A 1 -5.08 -10.02 -1.85
N PRO A 2 -4.37 -11.15 -2.02
CA PRO A 2 -3.32 -11.55 -1.09
C PRO A 2 -2.31 -10.42 -0.83
N LEU A 3 -1.89 -9.69 -1.86
CA LEU A 3 -0.99 -8.55 -1.74
C LEU A 3 -1.57 -7.44 -0.87
N PHE A 4 -2.85 -7.10 -1.04
CA PHE A 4 -3.53 -6.08 -0.22
C PHE A 4 -3.47 -6.40 1.28
N TYR A 5 -3.81 -7.63 1.67
CA TYR A 5 -3.75 -8.04 3.07
C TYR A 5 -2.32 -8.22 3.58
N ALA A 6 -1.38 -8.64 2.74
CA ALA A 6 0.03 -8.71 3.11
C ALA A 6 0.60 -7.34 3.49
N CYS A 7 0.10 -6.25 2.89
CA CYS A 7 0.52 -4.88 3.19
C CYS A 7 -0.01 -4.34 4.52
N GLU A 8 -0.96 -5.03 5.16
CA GLU A 8 -1.38 -4.74 6.54
C GLU A 8 -0.40 -5.31 7.57
N GLY A 9 0.27 -6.41 7.23
CA GLY A 9 1.24 -7.08 8.09
C GLY A 9 2.63 -6.48 7.98
N LYS A 10 3.45 -6.67 9.03
CA LYS A 10 4.87 -6.25 9.05
C LYS A 10 5.80 -7.14 8.19
N ASN A 11 5.29 -8.19 7.57
CA ASN A 11 6.12 -9.18 6.88
C ASN A 11 6.39 -8.80 5.42
N GLU A 12 7.43 -7.99 5.24
CA GLU A 12 7.93 -7.54 3.93
C GLU A 12 8.26 -8.70 2.98
N ARG A 13 8.70 -9.86 3.50
CA ARG A 13 9.05 -11.02 2.65
C ARG A 13 7.85 -11.56 1.89
N ILE A 14 6.66 -11.55 2.51
CA ILE A 14 5.43 -12.01 1.86
C ILE A 14 5.02 -11.02 0.76
N VAL A 15 5.12 -9.71 1.02
CA VAL A 15 4.82 -8.68 0.00
C VAL A 15 5.74 -8.87 -1.21
N LYS A 16 7.05 -8.99 -0.99
CA LYS A 16 8.05 -9.21 -2.04
C LYS A 16 7.74 -10.46 -2.86
N TYR A 17 7.55 -11.59 -2.17
CA TYR A 17 7.21 -12.87 -2.81
C TYR A 17 5.95 -12.77 -3.68
N LEU A 18 4.89 -12.12 -3.19
CA LEU A 18 3.64 -11.99 -3.96
C LEU A 18 3.83 -11.13 -5.21
N VAL A 19 4.57 -10.02 -5.11
CA VAL A 19 4.89 -9.17 -6.26
C VAL A 19 5.73 -9.93 -7.29
N GLU A 20 6.74 -10.69 -6.85
CA GLU A 20 7.56 -11.56 -7.72
C GLU A 20 6.74 -12.66 -8.41
N LYS A 21 5.67 -13.14 -7.78
CA LYS A 21 4.71 -14.08 -8.37
C LYS A 21 3.65 -13.41 -9.26
N GLY A 22 3.80 -12.12 -9.57
CA GLY A 22 2.94 -11.40 -10.50
C GLY A 22 1.66 -10.84 -9.87
N ALA A 23 1.62 -10.64 -8.55
CA ALA A 23 0.49 -9.97 -7.92
C ALA A 23 0.30 -8.55 -8.50
N THR A 24 -0.94 -8.22 -8.86
CA THR A 24 -1.28 -6.89 -9.38
C THR A 24 -1.15 -5.82 -8.29
N ILE A 25 -0.16 -4.94 -8.45
CA ILE A 25 0.24 -3.92 -7.48
C ILE A 25 -0.88 -2.90 -7.21
N ASN A 26 -1.58 -2.46 -8.25
CA ASN A 26 -2.63 -1.44 -8.15
C ASN A 26 -4.05 -2.03 -8.07
N LYS A 27 -4.20 -3.30 -7.64
CA LYS A 27 -5.53 -3.93 -7.54
C LYS A 27 -6.32 -3.35 -6.38
N GLU A 28 -7.45 -2.75 -6.71
CA GLU A 28 -8.36 -2.12 -5.76
C GLU A 28 -9.15 -3.12 -4.91
N SER A 29 -9.40 -2.75 -3.66
CA SER A 29 -10.37 -3.39 -2.76
C SER A 29 -11.80 -2.93 -3.11
N LYS A 30 -12.80 -3.45 -2.39
CA LYS A 30 -14.20 -2.96 -2.50
C LYS A 30 -14.34 -1.48 -2.12
N TYR A 31 -13.36 -0.87 -1.47
CA TYR A 31 -13.32 0.55 -1.11
C TYR A 31 -12.38 1.37 -2.00
N LYS A 32 -11.98 0.84 -3.17
CA LYS A 32 -10.97 1.44 -4.06
C LYS A 32 -9.58 1.62 -3.42
N GLU A 33 -9.35 1.03 -2.25
CA GLU A 33 -8.03 1.08 -1.61
C GLU A 33 -7.06 0.14 -2.33
N THR A 34 -5.84 0.60 -2.59
CA THR A 34 -4.74 -0.20 -3.16
C THR A 34 -3.89 -0.84 -2.06
N PRO A 35 -3.04 -1.83 -2.39
CA PRO A 35 -1.98 -2.29 -1.49
C PRO A 35 -1.12 -1.16 -0.93
N LEU A 36 -0.80 -0.13 -1.74
CA LEU A 36 -0.06 1.04 -1.28
C LEU A 36 -0.86 1.85 -0.23
N PHE A 37 -2.15 2.11 -0.49
CA PHE A 37 -3.04 2.74 0.49
C PHE A 37 -3.02 1.99 1.83
N LYS A 38 -3.10 0.66 1.78
CA LYS A 38 -3.09 -0.18 2.98
C LYS A 38 -1.73 -0.14 3.70
N ALA A 39 -0.62 -0.15 2.98
CA ALA A 39 0.73 -0.02 3.56
C ALA A 39 0.93 1.33 4.25
N CYS A 40 0.47 2.42 3.62
CA CYS A 40 0.48 3.76 4.19
C CYS A 40 -0.36 3.84 5.47
N LYS A 41 -1.60 3.32 5.44
CA LYS A 41 -2.47 3.22 6.63
C LYS A 41 -1.81 2.47 7.79
N SER A 42 -1.07 1.41 7.49
CA SER A 42 -0.42 0.56 8.49
C SER A 42 0.95 1.04 8.95
N GLY A 43 1.52 2.10 8.35
CA GLY A 43 2.80 2.67 8.79
C GLY A 43 4.04 1.86 8.38
N HIS A 44 3.91 0.96 7.40
CA HIS A 44 5.02 0.06 7.03
C HIS A 44 5.91 0.68 5.95
N GLU A 45 6.76 1.63 6.35
CA GLU A 45 7.63 2.42 5.46
C GLU A 45 8.40 1.59 4.42
N ARG A 46 8.99 0.45 4.82
CA ARG A 46 9.73 -0.43 3.89
C ARG A 46 8.82 -1.04 2.82
N ILE A 47 7.59 -1.39 3.18
CA ILE A 47 6.60 -1.91 2.24
C ILE A 47 6.14 -0.79 1.30
N VAL A 48 5.90 0.43 1.83
CA VAL A 48 5.57 1.60 1.01
C VAL A 48 6.64 1.86 -0.04
N LYS A 49 7.91 1.99 0.38
CA LYS A 49 9.05 2.20 -0.53
C LYS A 49 9.12 1.13 -1.60
N TYR A 50 9.03 -0.14 -1.20
CA TYR A 50 9.05 -1.25 -2.14
C TYR A 50 7.90 -1.20 -3.16
N LEU A 51 6.68 -0.90 -2.74
CA LEU A 51 5.54 -0.82 -3.66
C LEU A 51 5.68 0.34 -4.65
N VAL A 52 6.18 1.50 -4.19
CA VAL A 52 6.46 2.67 -5.05
C VAL A 52 7.53 2.33 -6.08
N GLU A 53 8.63 1.68 -5.68
CA GLU A 53 9.68 1.19 -6.60
C GLU A 53 9.14 0.21 -7.65
N LYS A 54 8.07 -0.52 -7.33
CA LYS A 54 7.42 -1.46 -8.24
C LYS A 54 6.31 -0.83 -9.09
N GLY A 55 6.11 0.49 -9.01
CA GLY A 55 5.15 1.23 -9.84
C GLY A 55 3.74 1.27 -9.25
N ALA A 56 3.61 1.23 -7.91
CA ALA A 56 2.35 1.57 -7.27
C ALA A 56 1.96 3.03 -7.57
N ASP A 57 0.69 3.26 -7.88
CA ASP A 57 0.17 4.59 -8.15
C ASP A 57 -0.04 5.34 -6.82
N ILE A 58 0.83 6.31 -6.56
CA ILE A 58 0.83 7.12 -5.34
C ILE A 58 -0.36 8.09 -5.25
N ASN A 59 -1.01 8.39 -6.37
CA ASN A 59 -2.12 9.32 -6.44
C ASN A 59 -3.48 8.61 -6.50
N LYS A 60 -3.49 7.28 -6.35
CA LYS A 60 -4.72 6.50 -6.48
C LYS A 60 -5.65 6.72 -5.29
N GLU A 61 -6.76 7.41 -5.52
CA GLU A 61 -7.77 7.70 -4.50
C GLU A 61 -8.65 6.50 -4.16
N ASN A 62 -9.00 6.39 -2.88
CA ASN A 62 -10.03 5.46 -2.41
C ASN A 62 -11.45 6.00 -2.69
N LYS A 63 -12.49 5.34 -2.17
CA LYS A 63 -13.90 5.79 -2.34
C LYS A 63 -14.25 7.12 -1.68
N TYR A 64 -13.37 7.65 -0.84
CA TYR A 64 -13.53 8.88 -0.08
C TYR A 64 -12.59 9.99 -0.56
N GLU A 65 -12.02 9.86 -1.77
CA GLU A 65 -11.10 10.84 -2.35
C GLU A 65 -9.79 10.99 -1.55
N GLU A 66 -9.44 9.96 -0.76
CA GLU A 66 -8.21 9.94 0.04
C GLU A 66 -7.10 9.19 -0.72
N THR A 67 -5.93 9.83 -0.84
CA THR A 67 -4.72 9.20 -1.40
C THR A 67 -3.98 8.37 -0.35
N PRO A 68 -3.06 7.47 -0.76
CA PRO A 68 -2.18 6.77 0.17
C PRO A 68 -1.39 7.72 1.08
N LEU A 69 -0.90 8.84 0.54
CA LEU A 69 -0.19 9.86 1.32
C LEU A 69 -1.10 10.55 2.33
N PHE A 70 -2.33 10.89 1.92
CA PHE A 70 -3.33 11.46 2.84
C PHE A 70 -3.57 10.53 4.04
N GLU A 71 -3.75 9.23 3.81
CA GLU A 71 -4.00 8.27 4.89
C GLU A 71 -2.77 8.07 5.79
N ALA A 72 -1.54 8.16 5.25
CA ALA A 72 -0.31 8.16 6.06
C ALA A 72 -0.26 9.38 6.99
N CYS A 73 -0.53 10.58 6.47
CA CYS A 73 -0.62 11.81 7.27
C CYS A 73 -1.69 11.70 8.36
N LYS A 74 -2.91 11.27 7.99
CA LYS A 74 -4.06 11.10 8.89
C LYS A 74 -3.79 10.08 10.01
N SER A 75 -2.98 9.06 9.73
CA SER A 75 -2.61 8.03 10.69
C SER A 75 -1.35 8.37 11.51
N GLY A 76 -0.70 9.52 11.25
CA GLY A 76 0.49 9.98 11.98
C GLY A 76 1.80 9.25 11.62
N HIS A 77 1.89 8.66 10.43
CA HIS A 77 3.08 7.91 10.01
C HIS A 77 4.11 8.83 9.34
N GLU A 78 4.75 9.67 10.14
CA GLU A 78 5.67 10.73 9.68
C GLU A 78 6.81 10.23 8.79
N THR A 79 7.29 8.99 8.95
CA THR A 79 8.40 8.46 8.13
C THR A 79 7.98 8.09 6.70
N ILE A 80 6.68 8.13 6.40
CA ILE A 80 6.11 7.86 5.07
C ILE A 80 5.79 9.16 4.32
N VAL A 81 5.57 10.27 5.05
CA VAL A 81 5.19 11.59 4.51
C VAL A 81 6.41 12.30 3.93
#